data_AF-A0A6L7GTX6-F1
#
_entry.id   AF-A0A6L7GTX6-F1
#
_cell.length_a   1.000
_cell.length_b   1.000
_cell.length_c   1.000
_cell.angle_alpha   90.00
_cell.angle_beta   90.00
_cell.angle_gamma   90.00
#
_symmetry.space_group_name_H-M   'P 1'
#
loop_
_entity.id
_entity.type
_entity.pdbx_description
1 polymer ?
#
loop_
_entity_poly.entity_id
_entity_poly.type
_entity_poly.pdbx_seq_one_letter_code
_entity_poly.pdbx_strand_id
1 'polypeptide(L)'
;MGALSWWHWVIVLLVVVILFGSKKLPDAARGLGQSLRIFKSEVKEMQNDGKESAPADEPAKRELPPGDASPTSTPTSNDDVKKSA
;
A
#
# COMPACT_ATOMS: atom_id res chain seq x y z
N MET A 1 6.43 41.61 -3.33
CA MET A 1 6.32 41.04 -1.97
C MET A 1 5.70 39.65 -2.08
N GLY A 2 6.50 38.67 -2.53
CA GLY A 2 6.04 37.35 -2.93
C GLY A 2 5.77 36.44 -1.74
N ALA A 3 4.58 36.59 -1.15
CA ALA A 3 4.14 35.86 0.05
C ALA A 3 3.82 34.37 -0.18
N LEU A 4 4.26 33.74 -1.27
CA LEU A 4 3.78 32.42 -1.69
C LEU A 4 4.90 31.54 -2.23
N SER A 5 6.09 31.63 -1.63
CA SER A 5 7.17 30.71 -1.94
C SER A 5 6.77 29.30 -1.49
N TRP A 6 6.53 28.41 -2.45
CA TRP A 6 6.49 26.94 -2.28
C TRP A 6 7.62 26.43 -1.36
N TRP A 7 8.73 27.16 -1.32
CA TRP A 7 9.88 26.93 -0.45
C TRP A 7 9.55 26.91 1.07
N HIS A 8 8.57 27.69 1.53
CA HIS A 8 8.12 27.65 2.93
C HIS A 8 7.49 26.30 3.30
N TRP A 9 6.70 25.71 2.40
CA TRP A 9 6.10 24.40 2.63
C TRP A 9 7.14 23.30 2.77
N VAL A 10 8.25 23.38 2.02
CA VAL A 10 9.37 22.45 2.15
C VAL A 10 10.03 22.56 3.53
N ILE A 11 10.23 23.77 4.05
CA ILE A 11 10.79 24.00 5.39
C ILE A 11 9.86 23.43 6.47
N VAL A 12 8.57 23.69 6.38
CA VAL A 12 7.59 23.16 7.35
C VAL A 12 7.61 21.62 7.33
N LEU A 13 7.61 21.01 6.14
CA LEU A 13 7.65 19.55 6.00
C LEU A 13 8.94 18.98 6.60
N LEU A 14 10.08 19.64 6.38
CA LEU A 14 11.36 19.26 6.98
C LEU A 14 11.30 19.29 8.51
N VAL A 15 10.75 20.36 9.10
CA VAL A 15 10.61 20.48 10.57
C VAL A 15 9.69 19.40 11.13
N VAL A 16 8.56 19.11 10.48
CA VAL A 16 7.65 18.05 10.92
C VAL A 16 8.33 16.67 10.85
N VAL A 17 9.13 16.39 9.81
CA VAL A 17 9.91 15.14 9.72
C VAL A 17 10.95 15.04 10.82
N ILE A 18 11.57 16.14 11.22
CA ILE A 18 12.56 16.13 12.31
C ILE A 18 11.88 15.88 13.67
N LEU A 19 10.73 16.50 13.93
CA LEU A 19 10.00 16.35 15.20
C LEU A 19 9.32 14.98 15.34
N PHE A 20 8.66 14.50 14.28
CA PHE A 20 7.92 13.24 14.30
C PHE A 20 8.80 12.04 13.90
N GLY A 21 9.88 12.28 13.16
CA GLY A 21 10.78 11.25 12.63
C GLY A 21 10.30 10.67 11.30
N SER A 22 11.25 10.16 10.51
CA SER A 22 11.02 9.59 9.17
C SER A 22 10.13 8.35 9.14
N LYS A 23 9.98 7.63 10.26
CA LYS A 23 9.13 6.42 10.34
C LYS A 23 7.69 6.72 10.77
N LYS A 24 7.44 7.79 11.54
CA LYS A 24 6.10 8.04 12.12
C LYS A 24 5.18 8.83 11.22
N LEU A 25 5.71 9.77 10.42
CA LEU A 25 4.94 10.48 9.41
C LEU A 25 4.30 9.54 8.36
N PRO A 26 5.05 8.64 7.69
CA PRO A 26 4.45 7.75 6.70
C PRO A 26 3.55 6.68 7.33
N ASP A 27 3.83 6.25 8.57
CA ASP A 27 3.02 5.27 9.29
C ASP A 27 1.66 5.87 9.70
N ALA A 28 1.67 7.08 10.29
CA ALA A 28 0.44 7.83 10.59
C ALA A 28 -0.33 8.21 9.32
N ALA A 29 0.37 8.65 8.26
CA ALA A 29 -0.26 8.95 6.98
C ALA A 29 -0.87 7.70 6.32
N ARG A 30 -0.26 6.51 6.47
CA ARG A 30 -0.85 5.25 6.00
C ARG A 30 -2.11 4.89 6.77
N GLY A 31 -2.09 5.00 8.10
CA GLY A 31 -3.28 4.76 8.92
C GLY A 31 -4.43 5.71 8.61
N LEU A 32 -4.15 7.02 8.55
CA LEU A 32 -5.12 8.06 8.19
C LEU A 32 -5.57 7.96 6.72
N GLY A 33 -4.67 7.58 5.81
CA GLY A 33 -4.98 7.39 4.40
C GLY A 33 -5.90 6.20 4.17
N GLN A 34 -5.74 5.12 4.93
CA GLN A 34 -6.61 3.94 4.86
C GLN A 34 -8.01 4.25 5.36
N SER A 35 -8.16 4.98 6.48
CA SER A 35 -9.47 5.42 6.95
C SER A 35 -10.13 6.37 5.94
N LEU A 36 -9.41 7.41 5.50
CA LEU A 36 -9.92 8.33 4.48
C LEU A 36 -10.28 7.64 3.16
N ARG A 37 -9.59 6.57 2.76
CA ARG A 37 -9.92 5.79 1.55
C ARG A 37 -11.25 5.07 1.68
N ILE A 38 -11.52 4.48 2.84
CA ILE A 38 -12.81 3.80 3.11
C ILE A 38 -13.93 4.84 3.08
N PHE A 39 -13.79 5.93 3.83
CA PHE A 39 -14.75 7.05 3.80
C PHE A 39 -14.93 7.62 2.39
N LYS A 40 -13.85 7.79 1.62
CA LYS A 40 -13.93 8.28 0.24
C LYS A 40 -14.67 7.31 -0.67
N SER A 41 -14.50 6.00 -0.46
CA SER A 41 -15.15 4.96 -1.26
C SER A 41 -16.65 4.93 -0.96
N GLU A 42 -17.02 4.94 0.32
CA GLU A 42 -18.43 5.01 0.75
C GLU A 42 -19.11 6.30 0.25
N VAL A 43 -18.44 7.46 0.40
CA VAL A 43 -18.95 8.75 -0.09
C VAL A 43 -19.02 8.79 -1.62
N LYS A 44 -18.10 8.11 -2.32
CA LYS A 44 -18.11 8.02 -3.79
C LYS A 44 -19.25 7.12 -4.27
N GLU A 45 -19.54 6.06 -3.54
CA GLU A 45 -20.64 5.12 -3.83
C GLU A 45 -21.99 5.81 -3.65
N MET A 46 -22.19 6.53 -2.53
CA MET A 46 -23.35 7.40 -2.34
C MET A 46 -23.52 8.49 -3.41
N GLN A 47 -22.42 9.00 -3.98
CA GLN A 47 -22.47 9.94 -5.10
C GLN A 47 -22.63 9.27 -6.47
N ASN A 48 -22.27 7.98 -6.61
CA ASN A 48 -22.39 7.22 -7.87
C ASN A 48 -23.77 6.58 -8.04
N ASP A 49 -24.52 6.33 -6.97
CA ASP A 49 -25.92 5.88 -7.03
C ASP A 49 -26.85 6.85 -7.81
N GLY A 50 -26.38 8.06 -8.13
CA GLY A 50 -27.07 9.02 -9.00
C GLY A 50 -26.58 9.09 -10.46
N LYS A 51 -25.44 8.51 -10.82
CA LYS A 51 -24.88 8.53 -12.19
C LYS A 51 -23.96 7.34 -12.42
N GLU A 52 -24.43 6.39 -13.23
CA GLU A 52 -23.67 5.29 -13.82
C GLU A 52 -22.35 5.78 -14.47
N SER A 53 -21.19 5.32 -13.99
CA SER A 53 -20.11 4.74 -14.85
C SER A 53 -18.75 4.55 -14.14
N ALA A 54 -18.19 3.36 -14.43
CA ALA A 54 -16.78 2.99 -14.64
C ALA A 54 -15.96 2.38 -13.46
N PRO A 55 -15.40 1.16 -13.67
CA PRO A 55 -14.45 0.55 -12.75
C PRO A 55 -13.06 1.18 -12.93
N ALA A 56 -12.45 1.63 -11.85
CA ALA A 56 -11.06 2.10 -11.86
C ALA A 56 -10.31 1.56 -10.63
N ASP A 57 -9.20 0.91 -10.95
CA ASP A 57 -8.06 0.56 -10.10
C ASP A 57 -8.17 -0.67 -9.19
N GLU A 58 -8.16 -1.83 -9.85
CA GLU A 58 -7.46 -3.01 -9.35
C GLU A 58 -5.94 -2.75 -9.44
N PRO A 59 -5.20 -2.67 -8.33
CA PRO A 59 -3.76 -2.54 -8.40
C PRO A 59 -3.19 -3.85 -8.93
N ALA A 60 -2.67 -3.76 -10.15
CA ALA A 60 -1.82 -4.72 -10.83
C ALA A 60 -1.08 -5.66 -9.86
N LYS A 61 -1.49 -6.93 -9.94
CA LYS A 61 -0.69 -8.10 -9.63
C LYS A 61 0.72 -7.93 -10.22
N ARG A 62 1.68 -7.42 -9.43
CA ARG A 62 3.11 -7.63 -9.70
C ARG A 62 3.47 -9.02 -9.21
N GLU A 63 3.02 -10.01 -9.97
CA GLU A 63 3.66 -11.31 -10.01
C GLU A 63 4.88 -11.14 -10.91
N LEU A 64 6.07 -11.12 -10.32
CA LEU A 64 7.33 -11.27 -11.05
C LEU A 64 7.72 -12.76 -10.97
N PRO A 65 7.61 -13.53 -12.06
CA PRO A 65 8.54 -14.61 -12.36
C PRO A 65 9.41 -14.20 -13.58
N PRO A 66 10.61 -14.76 -13.83
CA PRO A 66 11.37 -15.79 -13.13
C PRO A 66 12.80 -15.31 -12.76
N GLY A 67 13.20 -15.50 -11.50
CA GLY A 67 14.59 -15.29 -11.06
C GLY A 67 15.13 -16.58 -10.46
N ASP A 68 15.89 -17.31 -11.27
CA ASP A 68 16.73 -18.42 -10.85
C ASP A 68 17.57 -18.03 -9.62
N ALA A 69 17.23 -18.62 -8.48
CA ALA A 69 18.10 -18.73 -7.32
C ALA A 69 17.68 -19.97 -6.52
N SER A 70 17.93 -21.14 -7.11
CA SER A 70 18.20 -22.34 -6.33
C SER A 70 19.41 -22.04 -5.43
N PRO A 71 19.32 -22.31 -4.12
CA PRO A 71 19.93 -23.55 -3.66
C PRO A 71 19.01 -24.33 -2.73
N THR A 72 18.74 -25.57 -3.14
CA THR A 72 18.87 -26.78 -2.33
C THR A 72 18.92 -26.57 -0.82
N SER A 73 17.81 -26.91 -0.15
CA SER A 73 17.80 -27.44 1.21
C SER A 73 16.66 -28.47 1.29
N THR A 74 17.03 -29.69 0.92
CA THR A 74 16.60 -31.01 1.41
C THR A 74 15.12 -31.25 1.79
N PRO A 75 14.51 -32.31 1.22
CA PRO A 75 13.12 -32.70 1.42
C PRO A 75 12.89 -33.34 2.80
N THR A 76 11.72 -33.11 3.39
CA THR A 76 11.11 -34.11 4.30
C THR A 76 9.74 -34.43 3.72
N SER A 77 9.79 -35.47 2.90
CA SER A 77 8.65 -36.23 2.39
C SER A 77 8.04 -36.99 3.57
N ASN A 78 6.92 -36.50 4.09
CA ASN A 78 6.06 -37.27 5.00
C ASN A 78 4.75 -37.58 4.28
N ASP A 79 4.87 -38.34 3.19
CA ASP A 79 3.75 -39.02 2.53
C ASP A 79 4.28 -40.33 1.94
N ASP A 80 4.48 -41.32 2.80
CA ASP A 80 4.56 -42.70 2.35
C ASP A 80 4.05 -43.63 3.47
N VAL A 81 3.40 -44.72 3.06
CA VAL A 81 2.73 -45.75 3.88
C VAL A 81 1.28 -45.45 4.31
N LYS A 82 0.43 -45.14 3.32
CA LYS A 82 -0.94 -45.70 3.26
C LYS A 82 -1.22 -46.34 1.90
N LYS A 83 -0.36 -47.26 1.44
CA LYS A 83 -0.70 -48.20 0.34
C LYS A 83 0.36 -49.30 0.15
N SER A 84 0.14 -50.48 0.73
CA SER A 84 0.52 -51.83 0.24
C SER A 84 1.01 -52.75 1.35
N ALA A 85 0.07 -53.41 2.04
CA ALA A 85 0.11 -54.81 2.47
C ALA A 85 -1.20 -55.10 3.22
#